data_AF-A0A963LS93-F1
#
_entry.id   AF-A0A963LS93-F1
#
_cell.length_a   1.000
_cell.length_b   1.000
_cell.length_c   1.000
_cell.angle_alpha   90.00
_cell.angle_beta   90.00
_cell.angle_gamma   90.00
#
_symmetry.space_group_name_H-M   'P 1'
#
loop_
_entity.id
_entity.type
_entity.pdbx_description
1 polymer ?
#
loop_
_entity_poly.entity_id
_entity_poly.type
_entity_poly.pdbx_seq_one_letter_code
_entity_poly.pdbx_strand_id
1 'polypeptide(L)'
;MNEPRRIPITDAKTGEVRYSDPLPLQGPRRSHQAGSPPASTSEPPQSKTPQLEDSPEAPPVPAVSPATDSVQSAGGAERRTGVKPKVEIETFGQFIAHAYGMKGRKVALKGKVERAIAQNPKLTFDEMDRVAHAVREDTVLAVPRQLLLAARAVQGFPALRAALRGFVRDVLLGHPFFSQPGVEAALRNLDHAPSPAEVLKVLAGSDKQLLPAETGDGMRAPELEQLRLNAVNCMAVWLADVKSLSVPALSDALFVALWRPRATELEHETARLRALTEIEELAGVGLVCEEYRRQAAERLSQAEMATREAAALRDRVQRLEQQLSDAQQTVESQVAAIEASKAEHSAALEALTASTETEAAHLRDDVELLRTRVLRRLKADVDLLELGLEALRRPEPKVHVMMDSAERVADALRKELKNLQGGN
;
A
#
# COMPACT_ATOMS: atom_id res chain seq x y z
N MET A 1 40.58 7.97 -7.73
CA MET A 1 40.42 8.22 -9.17
C MET A 1 39.50 7.14 -9.70
N ASN A 2 38.25 7.46 -10.01
CA ASN A 2 37.26 6.48 -10.50
C ASN A 2 37.14 6.62 -12.02
N GLU A 3 37.59 5.62 -12.76
CA GLU A 3 37.36 5.55 -14.21
C GLU A 3 35.86 5.31 -14.49
N PRO A 4 35.27 6.02 -15.47
CA PRO A 4 33.86 5.82 -15.82
C PRO A 4 33.67 4.44 -16.46
N ARG A 5 32.72 3.66 -15.92
CA ARG A 5 32.35 2.33 -16.44
C ARG A 5 31.89 2.44 -17.90
N ARG A 6 32.62 1.82 -18.82
CA ARG A 6 32.24 1.68 -20.24
C ARG A 6 31.67 0.29 -20.48
N ILE A 7 30.59 0.20 -21.24
CA ILE A 7 29.94 -1.08 -21.57
C ILE A 7 30.43 -1.49 -22.97
N PRO A 8 30.93 -2.73 -23.16
CA PRO A 8 31.28 -3.24 -24.47
C PRO A 8 30.02 -3.53 -25.29
N ILE A 9 29.98 -3.04 -26.52
CA ILE A 9 28.93 -3.29 -27.50
C ILE A 9 29.57 -4.05 -28.66
N THR A 10 29.11 -5.29 -28.87
CA THR A 10 29.52 -6.15 -29.97
C THR A 10 28.55 -6.09 -31.13
N ASP A 11 29.06 -5.87 -32.34
CA ASP A 11 28.28 -6.00 -33.57
C ASP A 11 28.00 -7.49 -33.86
N ALA A 12 26.73 -7.85 -33.96
CA ALA A 12 26.28 -9.23 -34.13
C ALA A 12 26.64 -9.85 -35.49
N LYS A 13 27.02 -9.05 -36.50
CA LYS A 13 27.36 -9.54 -37.84
C LYS A 13 28.86 -9.61 -38.10
N THR A 14 29.65 -8.74 -37.48
CA THR A 14 31.11 -8.64 -37.72
C THR A 14 31.96 -9.07 -36.53
N GLY A 15 31.37 -9.22 -35.33
CA GLY A 15 32.09 -9.61 -34.12
C GLY A 15 33.02 -8.52 -33.55
N GLU A 16 32.99 -7.31 -34.11
CA GLU A 16 33.83 -6.19 -33.69
C GLU A 16 33.26 -5.59 -32.38
N VAL A 17 34.13 -5.41 -31.37
CA VAL A 17 33.76 -4.86 -30.05
C VAL A 17 34.11 -3.37 -30.03
N ARG A 18 33.13 -2.50 -29.75
CA ARG A 18 33.34 -1.07 -29.49
C ARG A 18 32.84 -0.69 -28.11
N TYR A 19 33.51 0.25 -27.44
CA TYR A 19 33.12 0.73 -26.11
C TYR A 19 32.30 2.02 -26.22
N SER A 20 31.22 2.12 -25.46
CA SER A 20 30.37 3.32 -25.43
C SER A 20 31.11 4.55 -24.89
N ASP A 21 30.87 5.72 -25.48
CA ASP A 21 31.38 6.99 -24.99
C ASP A 21 30.74 7.38 -23.63
N PRO A 22 31.49 8.04 -22.72
CA PRO A 22 30.97 8.41 -21.41
C PRO A 22 29.99 9.58 -21.50
N LEU A 23 28.80 9.42 -20.88
CA LEU A 23 27.79 10.46 -20.74
C LEU A 23 28.30 11.64 -19.89
N PRO A 24 28.07 12.91 -20.28
CA PRO A 24 28.46 14.06 -19.47
C PRO A 24 27.57 14.18 -18.21
N LEU A 25 28.21 14.20 -17.05
CA LEU A 25 27.60 14.47 -15.75
C LEU A 25 27.04 15.91 -15.71
N GLN A 26 25.72 16.06 -15.59
CA GLN A 26 25.07 17.34 -15.31
C GLN A 26 25.47 17.84 -13.92
N GLY A 27 25.93 19.09 -13.85
CA GLY A 27 26.35 19.77 -12.62
C GLY A 27 25.21 20.18 -11.68
N PRO A 28 25.55 20.67 -10.47
CA PRO A 28 24.59 20.85 -9.37
C PRO A 28 23.79 22.16 -9.52
N ARG A 29 22.46 22.06 -9.39
CA ARG A 29 21.54 23.21 -9.31
C ARG A 29 21.61 23.85 -7.93
N ARG A 30 21.96 25.14 -7.89
CA ARG A 30 21.88 26.03 -6.71
C ARG A 30 20.43 26.30 -6.31
N SER A 31 20.25 26.38 -5.00
CA SER A 31 19.09 26.85 -4.23
C SER A 31 18.69 28.31 -4.53
N HIS A 32 17.39 28.58 -4.63
CA HIS A 32 16.80 29.86 -4.21
C HIS A 32 15.44 29.65 -3.54
N GLN A 33 15.27 30.38 -2.44
CA GLN A 33 14.15 30.43 -1.50
C GLN A 33 13.03 31.38 -1.95
N ALA A 34 11.83 31.06 -1.46
CA ALA A 34 10.75 31.93 -0.96
C ALA A 34 9.91 32.82 -1.91
N GLY A 35 8.57 32.65 -1.79
CA GLY A 35 7.58 33.67 -2.13
C GLY A 35 6.19 33.11 -2.45
N SER A 36 5.26 33.23 -1.50
CA SER A 36 3.78 33.16 -1.66
C SER A 36 3.18 34.38 -0.92
N PRO A 37 1.91 34.81 -1.13
CA PRO A 37 0.99 34.72 -2.27
C PRO A 37 0.36 36.13 -2.59
N PRO A 38 -0.75 36.29 -3.36
CA PRO A 38 -2.10 36.13 -2.78
C PRO A 38 -3.17 35.52 -3.72
N ALA A 39 -4.34 35.29 -3.13
CA ALA A 39 -5.52 34.56 -3.61
C ALA A 39 -6.37 35.26 -4.69
N SER A 40 -7.13 34.46 -5.47
CA SER A 40 -8.60 34.58 -5.62
C SER A 40 -9.21 33.57 -6.61
N THR A 41 -10.15 32.77 -6.09
CA THR A 41 -11.42 32.27 -6.68
C THR A 41 -11.66 32.29 -8.20
N SER A 42 -11.95 31.13 -8.80
CA SER A 42 -13.24 30.81 -9.47
C SER A 42 -13.21 29.43 -10.18
N GLU A 43 -14.38 28.80 -10.19
CA GLU A 43 -14.75 27.44 -10.63
C GLU A 43 -14.72 27.20 -12.18
N PRO A 44 -14.94 25.95 -12.66
CA PRO A 44 -14.38 25.40 -13.91
C PRO A 44 -15.30 25.52 -15.14
N PRO A 45 -14.79 25.15 -16.33
CA PRO A 45 -15.58 24.23 -17.16
C PRO A 45 -14.77 23.15 -17.90
N GLN A 46 -15.30 21.93 -17.79
CA GLN A 46 -15.58 20.94 -18.84
C GLN A 46 -14.76 20.90 -20.15
N SER A 47 -14.15 19.72 -20.33
CA SER A 47 -14.12 18.88 -21.53
C SER A 47 -13.87 19.52 -22.91
N LYS A 48 -12.76 19.12 -23.53
CA LYS A 48 -12.66 18.81 -24.97
C LYS A 48 -11.47 17.88 -25.21
N THR A 49 -11.77 16.63 -25.56
CA THR A 49 -10.86 15.74 -26.31
C THR A 49 -10.64 16.36 -27.70
N PRO A 50 -9.42 16.26 -28.24
CA PRO A 50 -9.32 15.63 -29.56
C PRO A 50 -8.13 14.65 -29.67
N GLN A 51 -8.48 13.47 -30.18
CA GLN A 51 -7.77 12.65 -31.17
C GLN A 51 -6.23 12.54 -31.09
N LEU A 52 -5.80 11.32 -30.73
CA LEU A 52 -4.52 10.76 -31.14
C LEU A 52 -4.52 10.54 -32.66
N GLU A 53 -3.51 11.07 -33.34
CA GLU A 53 -3.00 10.53 -34.60
C GLU A 53 -1.51 10.18 -34.45
N ASP A 54 -1.20 8.99 -34.97
CA ASP A 54 0.06 8.49 -35.49
C ASP A 54 1.34 8.50 -34.63
N SER A 55 1.69 7.27 -34.21
CA SER A 55 3.08 6.85 -34.05
C SER A 55 3.34 5.59 -34.89
N PRO A 56 4.57 5.43 -35.40
CA PRO A 56 4.85 4.58 -36.55
C PRO A 56 5.25 3.15 -36.16
N GLU A 57 4.93 2.29 -37.13
CA GLU A 57 5.34 0.92 -37.41
C GLU A 57 6.72 0.48 -36.90
N ALA A 58 6.74 -0.66 -36.18
CA ALA A 58 7.94 -1.43 -35.84
C ALA A 58 7.86 -2.85 -36.44
N PRO A 59 8.96 -3.41 -36.98
CA PRO A 59 8.97 -4.64 -37.76
C PRO A 59 8.96 -5.93 -36.90
N PRO A 60 8.56 -7.08 -37.49
CA PRO A 60 8.33 -8.33 -36.75
C PRO A 60 9.61 -9.16 -36.57
N VAL A 61 9.72 -9.80 -35.40
CA VAL A 61 10.76 -10.80 -35.08
C VAL A 61 10.13 -12.20 -35.20
N PRO A 62 10.79 -13.18 -35.86
CA PRO A 62 10.19 -14.48 -36.17
C PRO A 62 10.16 -15.44 -34.98
N ALA A 63 9.03 -16.13 -34.82
CA ALA A 63 8.85 -17.20 -33.84
C ALA A 63 9.48 -18.51 -34.33
N VAL A 64 10.39 -19.04 -33.53
CA VAL A 64 11.01 -20.37 -33.66
C VAL A 64 9.96 -21.44 -33.35
N SER A 65 9.76 -22.37 -34.30
CA SER A 65 8.93 -23.56 -34.10
C SER A 65 9.73 -24.66 -33.40
N PRO A 66 9.16 -25.41 -32.43
CA PRO A 66 9.77 -26.64 -31.96
C PRO A 66 9.45 -27.80 -32.91
N ALA A 67 10.50 -28.54 -33.24
CA ALA A 67 10.49 -29.75 -34.06
C ALA A 67 9.71 -30.89 -33.39
N THR A 68 8.85 -31.55 -34.16
CA THR A 68 8.30 -32.87 -33.86
C THR A 68 9.26 -33.94 -34.37
N ASP A 69 9.88 -34.68 -33.46
CA ASP A 69 10.59 -35.92 -33.76
C ASP A 69 9.57 -37.03 -34.04
N SER A 70 9.69 -37.62 -35.22
CA SER A 70 8.87 -38.75 -35.67
C SER A 70 9.68 -40.03 -35.52
N VAL A 71 9.31 -40.89 -34.57
CA VAL A 71 9.73 -42.30 -34.58
C VAL A 71 8.83 -43.03 -35.57
N GLN A 72 9.45 -43.55 -36.62
CA GLN A 72 8.85 -44.38 -37.65
C GLN A 72 8.41 -45.73 -37.05
N SER A 73 7.16 -46.10 -37.28
CA SER A 73 6.77 -47.52 -37.37
C SER A 73 5.90 -47.68 -38.61
N ALA A 74 6.38 -48.52 -39.52
CA ALA A 74 5.80 -48.78 -40.82
C ALA A 74 4.58 -49.69 -40.70
N GLY A 75 3.51 -49.37 -41.44
CA GLY A 75 2.40 -50.29 -41.65
C GLY A 75 1.15 -49.63 -42.21
N GLY A 76 0.87 -49.90 -43.49
CA GLY A 76 -0.50 -49.93 -44.02
C GLY A 76 -1.09 -48.58 -44.43
N ALA A 77 -1.00 -48.30 -45.73
CA ALA A 77 -1.81 -47.27 -46.39
C ALA A 77 -3.30 -47.61 -46.28
N GLU A 78 -4.05 -46.88 -45.46
CA GLU A 78 -5.48 -46.67 -45.64
C GLU A 78 -5.77 -45.17 -45.71
N ARG A 79 -6.16 -44.71 -46.89
CA ARG A 79 -6.78 -43.39 -47.11
C ARG A 79 -8.00 -43.27 -46.21
N ARG A 80 -7.93 -42.44 -45.17
CA ARG A 80 -9.11 -41.91 -44.49
C ARG A 80 -9.35 -40.48 -44.91
N THR A 81 -10.06 -40.33 -46.03
CA THR A 81 -10.88 -39.16 -46.31
C THR A 81 -11.95 -39.04 -45.24
N GLY A 82 -11.96 -37.94 -44.49
CA GLY A 82 -12.96 -37.73 -43.45
C GLY A 82 -12.75 -36.42 -42.69
N VAL A 83 -12.73 -35.29 -43.41
CA VAL A 83 -12.86 -33.98 -42.78
C VAL A 83 -14.29 -33.88 -42.24
N LYS A 84 -14.46 -34.01 -40.92
CA LYS A 84 -15.74 -33.74 -40.26
C LYS A 84 -16.08 -32.26 -40.47
N PRO A 85 -17.31 -31.92 -40.90
CA PRO A 85 -17.71 -30.54 -41.13
C PRO A 85 -17.59 -29.75 -39.82
N LYS A 86 -17.03 -28.55 -39.91
CA LYS A 86 -16.90 -27.61 -38.79
C LYS A 86 -18.31 -27.11 -38.48
N VAL A 87 -19.00 -27.77 -37.55
CA VAL A 87 -20.36 -27.40 -37.14
C VAL A 87 -20.30 -25.97 -36.59
N GLU A 88 -20.96 -25.03 -37.28
CA GLU A 88 -21.13 -23.67 -36.78
C GLU A 88 -22.13 -23.73 -35.62
N ILE A 89 -21.69 -23.29 -34.44
CA ILE A 89 -22.49 -23.31 -33.21
C ILE A 89 -23.11 -21.93 -33.06
N GLU A 90 -24.42 -21.86 -33.24
CA GLU A 90 -25.22 -20.64 -33.16
C GLU A 90 -26.18 -20.66 -31.97
N THR A 91 -26.66 -21.84 -31.57
CA THR A 91 -27.65 -22.00 -30.50
C THR A 91 -27.10 -22.71 -29.27
N PHE A 92 -27.82 -22.57 -28.15
CA PHE A 92 -27.51 -23.27 -26.90
C PHE A 92 -27.56 -24.79 -27.06
N GLY A 93 -28.57 -25.32 -27.76
CA GLY A 93 -28.72 -26.75 -28.01
C GLY A 93 -27.61 -27.32 -28.90
N GLN A 94 -27.19 -26.59 -29.93
CA GLN A 94 -26.05 -26.99 -30.77
C GLN A 94 -24.74 -27.07 -29.96
N PHE A 95 -24.53 -26.14 -29.01
CA PHE A 95 -23.36 -26.18 -28.14
C PHE A 95 -23.37 -27.42 -27.23
N ILE A 96 -24.51 -27.75 -26.63
CA ILE A 96 -24.65 -28.94 -25.79
C ILE A 96 -24.43 -30.20 -26.63
N ALA A 97 -25.09 -30.33 -27.78
CA ALA A 97 -24.92 -31.47 -28.68
C ALA A 97 -23.45 -31.63 -29.13
N HIS A 98 -22.78 -30.52 -29.44
CA HIS A 98 -21.34 -30.52 -29.72
C HIS A 98 -20.52 -31.02 -28.53
N ALA A 99 -20.85 -30.60 -27.30
CA ALA A 99 -20.15 -31.08 -26.10
C ALA A 99 -20.30 -32.58 -25.90
N TYR A 100 -21.49 -33.14 -26.15
CA TYR A 100 -21.71 -34.59 -26.12
C TYR A 100 -20.95 -35.32 -27.24
N GLY A 101 -20.89 -34.74 -28.44
CA GLY A 101 -20.07 -35.27 -29.55
C GLY A 101 -18.55 -35.31 -29.25
N MET A 102 -18.09 -34.49 -28.31
CA MET A 102 -16.70 -34.45 -27.84
C MET A 102 -16.37 -35.51 -26.78
N LYS A 103 -17.36 -36.27 -26.29
CA LYS A 103 -17.20 -37.42 -25.36
C LYS A 103 -16.30 -37.11 -24.16
N GLY A 104 -16.57 -35.99 -23.47
CA GLY A 104 -15.84 -35.57 -22.26
C GLY A 104 -14.50 -34.89 -22.49
N ARG A 105 -14.08 -34.65 -23.74
CA ARG A 105 -12.97 -33.73 -24.04
C ARG A 105 -13.35 -32.30 -23.68
N LYS A 106 -12.33 -31.48 -23.38
CA LYS A 106 -12.51 -30.06 -23.02
C LYS A 106 -13.31 -29.32 -24.08
N VAL A 107 -14.35 -28.62 -23.65
CA VAL A 107 -15.20 -27.77 -24.48
C VAL A 107 -15.09 -26.33 -23.97
N ALA A 108 -15.03 -25.36 -24.88
CA ALA A 108 -14.97 -23.95 -24.53
C ALA A 108 -15.87 -23.14 -25.48
N LEU A 109 -16.56 -22.15 -24.92
CA LEU A 109 -17.30 -21.16 -25.69
C LEU A 109 -16.30 -20.10 -26.20
N LYS A 110 -16.29 -19.85 -27.51
CA LYS A 110 -15.50 -18.77 -28.11
C LYS A 110 -16.31 -17.48 -28.07
N GLY A 111 -15.67 -16.33 -27.89
CA GLY A 111 -16.36 -15.06 -27.59
C GLY A 111 -17.43 -14.57 -28.59
N LYS A 112 -17.43 -15.01 -29.86
CA LYS A 112 -18.55 -14.73 -30.80
C LYS A 112 -19.76 -15.64 -30.53
N VAL A 113 -19.50 -16.93 -30.33
CA VAL A 113 -20.51 -17.95 -30.03
C VAL A 113 -21.11 -17.73 -28.65
N GLU A 114 -20.28 -17.38 -27.66
CA GLU A 114 -20.72 -17.06 -26.29
C GLU A 114 -21.73 -15.91 -26.29
N ARG A 115 -21.45 -14.83 -27.02
CA ARG A 115 -22.36 -13.68 -27.17
C ARG A 115 -23.66 -14.04 -27.88
N ALA A 116 -23.60 -14.86 -28.92
CA ALA A 116 -24.79 -15.29 -29.66
C ALA A 116 -25.71 -16.15 -28.77
N ILE A 117 -25.15 -17.16 -28.10
CA ILE A 117 -25.92 -18.05 -27.22
C ILE A 117 -26.45 -17.30 -25.99
N ALA A 118 -25.70 -16.34 -25.45
CA ALA A 118 -26.11 -15.56 -24.29
C ALA A 118 -27.38 -14.73 -24.51
N GLN A 119 -27.76 -14.43 -25.75
CA GLN A 119 -29.00 -13.71 -26.08
C GLN A 119 -30.25 -14.54 -25.79
N ASN A 120 -30.18 -15.86 -25.94
CA ASN A 120 -31.28 -16.77 -25.65
C ASN A 120 -30.76 -18.16 -25.21
N PRO A 121 -30.31 -18.30 -23.95
CA PRO A 121 -29.69 -19.53 -23.45
C PRO A 121 -30.77 -20.56 -23.04
N LYS A 122 -31.55 -21.03 -24.00
CA LYS A 122 -32.61 -22.03 -23.80
C LYS A 122 -32.56 -23.09 -24.89
N LEU A 123 -32.97 -24.31 -24.54
CA LEU A 123 -33.20 -25.36 -25.53
C LEU A 123 -34.52 -25.09 -26.25
N THR A 124 -34.51 -25.15 -27.57
CA THR A 124 -35.74 -25.23 -28.36
C THR A 124 -36.33 -26.64 -28.29
N PHE A 125 -37.62 -26.79 -28.56
CA PHE A 125 -38.31 -28.09 -28.49
C PHE A 125 -37.61 -29.18 -29.32
N ASP A 126 -37.22 -28.86 -30.55
CA ASP A 126 -36.50 -29.78 -31.44
C ASP A 126 -35.06 -30.09 -31.01
N GLU A 127 -34.45 -29.23 -30.19
CA GLU A 127 -33.13 -29.48 -29.60
C GLU A 127 -33.22 -30.31 -28.33
N MET A 128 -34.32 -30.22 -27.58
CA MET A 128 -34.51 -30.99 -26.34
C MET A 128 -34.44 -32.48 -26.61
N ASP A 129 -35.17 -33.00 -27.62
CA ASP A 129 -35.17 -34.43 -27.94
C ASP A 129 -33.79 -34.93 -28.40
N ARG A 130 -33.10 -34.13 -29.23
CA ARG A 130 -31.75 -34.47 -29.71
C ARG A 130 -30.73 -34.50 -28.57
N VAL A 131 -30.77 -33.51 -27.69
CA VAL A 131 -29.90 -33.45 -26.51
C VAL A 131 -30.26 -34.58 -25.53
N ALA A 132 -31.54 -34.87 -25.31
CA ALA A 132 -31.98 -35.96 -24.43
C ALA A 132 -31.52 -37.33 -24.93
N HIS A 133 -31.45 -37.55 -26.25
CA HIS A 133 -30.84 -38.74 -26.82
C HIS A 133 -29.34 -38.80 -26.50
N ALA A 134 -28.60 -37.72 -26.76
CA ALA A 134 -27.16 -37.67 -26.49
C ALA A 134 -26.81 -37.84 -25.00
N VAL A 135 -27.66 -37.33 -24.10
CA VAL A 135 -27.54 -37.53 -22.65
C VAL A 135 -27.68 -39.02 -22.28
N ARG A 136 -28.67 -39.72 -22.85
CA ARG A 136 -28.89 -41.16 -22.59
C ARG A 136 -27.74 -42.03 -23.09
N GLU A 137 -27.06 -41.62 -24.15
CA GLU A 137 -25.87 -42.32 -24.66
C GLU A 137 -24.61 -42.11 -23.80
N ASP A 138 -24.56 -41.05 -22.97
CA ASP A 138 -23.44 -40.78 -22.04
C ASP A 138 -23.57 -41.57 -20.73
N THR A 139 -23.47 -42.89 -20.83
CA THR A 139 -23.63 -43.82 -19.70
C THR A 139 -22.58 -43.67 -18.59
N VAL A 140 -21.44 -43.06 -18.90
CA VAL A 140 -20.33 -42.84 -17.96
C VAL A 140 -20.24 -41.40 -17.47
N LEU A 141 -21.19 -40.54 -17.82
CA LEU A 141 -21.24 -39.12 -17.44
C LEU A 141 -19.95 -38.35 -17.77
N ALA A 142 -19.36 -38.59 -18.95
CA ALA A 142 -18.12 -37.97 -19.35
C ALA A 142 -18.25 -36.44 -19.60
N VAL A 143 -19.44 -35.98 -19.99
CA VAL A 143 -19.68 -34.62 -20.51
C VAL A 143 -20.09 -33.58 -19.44
N PRO A 144 -20.95 -33.90 -18.45
CA PRO A 144 -21.46 -32.92 -17.47
C PRO A 144 -20.40 -32.05 -16.78
N ARG A 145 -19.26 -32.64 -16.38
CA ARG A 145 -18.14 -31.92 -15.77
C ARG A 145 -17.59 -30.83 -16.72
N GLN A 146 -17.43 -31.15 -18.00
CA GLN A 146 -16.89 -30.21 -18.98
C GLN A 146 -17.83 -29.03 -19.22
N LEU A 147 -19.15 -29.27 -19.18
CA LEU A 147 -20.15 -28.21 -19.27
C LEU A 147 -20.13 -27.28 -18.06
N LEU A 148 -19.93 -27.81 -16.84
CA LEU A 148 -19.74 -26.97 -15.65
C LEU A 148 -18.46 -26.14 -15.71
N LEU A 149 -17.36 -26.74 -16.16
CA LEU A 149 -16.10 -26.01 -16.36
C LEU A 149 -16.23 -24.92 -17.42
N ALA A 150 -16.96 -25.17 -18.50
CA ALA A 150 -17.29 -24.16 -19.51
C ALA A 150 -18.15 -23.04 -18.92
N ALA A 151 -19.16 -23.37 -18.09
CA ALA A 151 -19.99 -22.38 -17.40
C ALA A 151 -19.18 -21.47 -16.47
N ARG A 152 -18.19 -22.03 -15.76
CA ARG A 152 -17.26 -21.25 -14.91
C ARG A 152 -16.40 -20.28 -15.73
N ALA A 153 -16.02 -20.65 -16.94
CA ALA A 153 -15.21 -19.81 -17.82
C ALA A 153 -15.99 -18.63 -18.44
N VAL A 154 -17.32 -18.72 -18.53
CA VAL A 154 -18.19 -17.63 -19.02
C VAL A 154 -18.08 -16.44 -18.08
N GLN A 155 -17.77 -15.25 -18.59
CA GLN A 155 -17.68 -13.99 -17.82
C GLN A 155 -18.70 -12.98 -18.36
N GLY A 156 -19.39 -12.26 -17.47
CA GLY A 156 -20.36 -11.22 -17.88
C GLY A 156 -21.74 -11.70 -18.36
N PHE A 157 -21.97 -13.01 -18.53
CA PHE A 157 -23.27 -13.57 -18.96
C PHE A 157 -23.92 -14.50 -17.91
N PRO A 158 -24.54 -13.97 -16.84
CA PRO A 158 -25.08 -14.78 -15.74
C PRO A 158 -26.23 -15.70 -16.16
N ALA A 159 -27.07 -15.29 -17.12
CA ALA A 159 -28.17 -16.12 -17.63
C ALA A 159 -27.67 -17.38 -18.36
N LEU A 160 -26.62 -17.25 -19.18
CA LEU A 160 -25.98 -18.37 -19.86
C LEU A 160 -25.32 -19.33 -18.85
N ARG A 161 -24.62 -18.78 -17.85
CA ARG A 161 -24.05 -19.58 -16.76
C ARG A 161 -25.11 -20.37 -16.00
N ALA A 162 -26.23 -19.72 -15.67
CA ALA A 162 -27.36 -20.36 -15.00
C ALA A 162 -28.01 -21.45 -15.86
N ALA A 163 -28.16 -21.22 -17.17
CA ALA A 163 -28.70 -22.22 -18.10
C ALA A 163 -27.81 -23.47 -18.21
N LEU A 164 -26.49 -23.30 -18.32
CA LEU A 164 -25.54 -24.43 -18.33
C LEU A 164 -25.57 -25.22 -17.02
N ARG A 165 -25.59 -24.52 -15.89
CA ARG A 165 -25.69 -25.16 -14.56
C ARG A 165 -27.02 -25.87 -14.39
N GLY A 166 -28.13 -25.25 -14.79
CA GLY A 166 -29.47 -25.84 -14.74
C GLY A 166 -29.56 -27.11 -15.58
N PHE A 167 -29.08 -27.05 -16.83
CA PHE A 167 -29.01 -28.22 -17.69
C PHE A 167 -28.21 -29.37 -17.06
N VAL A 168 -27.00 -29.10 -16.55
CA VAL A 168 -26.19 -30.14 -15.90
C VAL A 168 -26.90 -30.70 -14.67
N ARG A 169 -27.49 -29.84 -13.83
CA ARG A 169 -28.25 -30.29 -12.66
C ARG A 169 -29.37 -31.25 -13.06
N ASP A 170 -30.12 -30.93 -14.09
CA ASP A 170 -31.26 -31.73 -14.54
C ASP A 170 -30.78 -33.08 -15.12
N VAL A 171 -29.64 -33.09 -15.85
CA VAL A 171 -28.97 -34.33 -16.29
C VAL A 171 -28.54 -35.18 -15.10
N LEU A 172 -27.90 -34.59 -14.09
CA LEU A 172 -27.44 -35.34 -12.92
C LEU A 172 -28.63 -35.89 -12.13
N LEU A 173 -29.65 -35.08 -11.86
CA LEU A 173 -30.87 -35.52 -11.15
C LEU A 173 -31.63 -36.62 -11.91
N GLY A 174 -31.54 -36.65 -13.24
CA GLY A 174 -32.11 -37.71 -14.06
C GLY A 174 -31.28 -38.99 -14.09
N HIS A 175 -30.04 -38.99 -13.58
CA HIS A 175 -29.15 -40.14 -13.60
C HIS A 175 -29.22 -40.95 -12.29
N PRO A 176 -29.40 -42.28 -12.34
CA PRO A 176 -29.61 -43.13 -11.15
C PRO A 176 -28.53 -43.02 -10.07
N PHE A 177 -27.26 -42.78 -10.43
CA PHE A 177 -26.16 -42.55 -9.48
C PHE A 177 -26.39 -41.35 -8.53
N PHE A 178 -27.20 -40.38 -8.92
CA PHE A 178 -27.50 -39.18 -8.13
C PHE A 178 -28.88 -39.22 -7.48
N SER A 179 -29.66 -40.28 -7.68
CA SER A 179 -30.99 -40.47 -7.09
C SER A 179 -30.96 -40.84 -5.60
N GLN A 180 -29.76 -40.96 -5.01
CA GLN A 180 -29.63 -41.21 -3.59
C GLN A 180 -30.04 -39.95 -2.79
N PRO A 181 -30.88 -40.07 -1.74
CA PRO A 181 -31.48 -38.91 -1.07
C PRO A 181 -30.48 -37.83 -0.61
N GLY A 182 -29.33 -38.23 -0.06
CA GLY A 182 -28.29 -37.30 0.38
C GLY A 182 -27.57 -36.59 -0.79
N VAL A 183 -27.37 -37.29 -1.91
CA VAL A 183 -26.74 -36.73 -3.11
C VAL A 183 -27.69 -35.77 -3.82
N GLU A 184 -28.96 -36.16 -3.93
CA GLU A 184 -30.03 -35.33 -4.49
C GLU A 184 -30.24 -34.05 -3.67
N ALA A 185 -30.28 -34.16 -2.34
CA ALA A 185 -30.36 -33.01 -1.44
C ALA A 185 -29.16 -32.06 -1.62
N ALA A 186 -27.97 -32.61 -1.81
CA ALA A 186 -26.77 -31.82 -2.07
C ALA A 186 -26.80 -31.09 -3.42
N LEU A 187 -27.30 -31.74 -4.49
CA LEU A 187 -27.49 -31.11 -5.81
C LEU A 187 -28.54 -30.00 -5.79
N ARG A 188 -29.62 -30.19 -5.02
CA ARG A 188 -30.69 -29.20 -4.86
C ARG A 188 -30.37 -28.09 -3.86
N ASN A 189 -29.20 -28.14 -3.21
CA ASN A 189 -28.78 -27.20 -2.18
C ASN A 189 -29.77 -27.11 -1.00
N LEU A 190 -30.29 -28.25 -0.54
CA LEU A 190 -31.18 -28.31 0.61
C LEU A 190 -30.39 -28.20 1.93
N ASP A 191 -31.00 -27.63 2.96
CA ASP A 191 -30.35 -27.37 4.26
C ASP A 191 -29.97 -28.64 5.03
N HIS A 192 -30.69 -29.73 4.79
CA HIS A 192 -30.40 -31.05 5.38
C HIS A 192 -29.44 -31.90 4.53
N ALA A 193 -28.81 -31.31 3.49
CA ALA A 193 -27.85 -32.03 2.68
C ALA A 193 -26.65 -32.48 3.54
N PRO A 194 -26.15 -33.71 3.37
CA PRO A 194 -24.95 -34.19 4.05
C PRO A 194 -23.72 -33.33 3.74
N SER A 195 -22.65 -33.52 4.51
CA SER A 195 -21.40 -32.79 4.28
C SER A 195 -20.82 -33.10 2.88
N PRO A 196 -20.04 -32.17 2.29
CA PRO A 196 -19.38 -32.39 1.00
C PRO A 196 -18.60 -33.71 0.93
N ALA A 197 -17.88 -34.07 1.99
CA ALA A 197 -17.11 -35.31 2.06
C ALA A 197 -18.00 -36.57 2.04
N GLU A 198 -19.12 -36.56 2.75
CA GLU A 198 -20.07 -37.68 2.76
C GLU A 198 -20.72 -37.87 1.38
N VAL A 199 -21.15 -36.79 0.73
CA VAL A 199 -21.73 -36.84 -0.62
C VAL A 199 -20.75 -37.44 -1.62
N LEU A 200 -19.49 -37.00 -1.60
CA LEU A 200 -18.45 -37.53 -2.49
C LEU A 200 -18.12 -38.99 -2.17
N LYS A 201 -18.12 -39.38 -0.89
CA LYS A 201 -17.86 -40.77 -0.47
C LYS A 201 -18.96 -41.71 -0.93
N VAL A 202 -20.22 -41.28 -0.84
CA VAL A 202 -21.38 -42.02 -1.35
C VAL A 202 -21.26 -42.25 -2.85
N LEU A 203 -20.90 -41.23 -3.63
CA LEU A 203 -20.69 -41.36 -5.07
C LEU A 203 -19.49 -42.27 -5.41
N ALA A 204 -18.39 -42.14 -4.68
CA ALA A 204 -17.20 -42.98 -4.89
C ALA A 204 -17.46 -44.46 -4.60
N GLY A 205 -18.32 -44.78 -3.63
CA GLY A 205 -18.71 -46.14 -3.26
C GLY A 205 -19.93 -46.70 -3.99
N SER A 206 -20.53 -45.94 -4.91
CA SER A 206 -21.77 -46.33 -5.59
C SER A 206 -21.57 -47.54 -6.51
N ASP A 207 -22.51 -48.48 -6.53
CA ASP A 207 -22.40 -49.71 -7.31
C ASP A 207 -23.33 -49.72 -8.54
N LYS A 208 -23.02 -50.58 -9.52
CA LYS A 208 -23.80 -50.73 -10.77
C LYS A 208 -25.25 -51.18 -10.53
N GLN A 209 -25.56 -51.72 -9.36
CA GLN A 209 -26.92 -52.08 -8.95
C GLN A 209 -27.89 -50.89 -8.91
N LEU A 210 -27.37 -49.66 -8.83
CA LEU A 210 -28.17 -48.44 -8.91
C LEU A 210 -28.63 -48.14 -10.34
N LEU A 211 -28.01 -48.74 -11.36
CA LEU A 211 -28.37 -48.53 -12.77
C LEU A 211 -29.50 -49.49 -13.19
N PRO A 212 -30.33 -49.11 -14.18
CA PRO A 212 -31.25 -50.03 -14.83
C PRO A 212 -30.52 -51.29 -15.31
N ALA A 213 -31.17 -52.45 -15.23
CA ALA A 213 -30.55 -53.75 -15.55
C ALA A 213 -29.85 -53.76 -16.92
N GLU A 214 -30.48 -53.18 -17.95
CA GLU A 214 -29.91 -53.08 -19.30
C GLU A 214 -28.56 -52.33 -19.34
N THR A 215 -28.42 -51.25 -18.56
CA THR A 215 -27.20 -50.44 -18.49
C THR A 215 -26.18 -51.04 -17.51
N GLY A 216 -26.65 -51.54 -16.36
CA GLY A 216 -25.82 -52.10 -15.30
C GLY A 216 -25.19 -53.44 -15.67
N ASP A 217 -25.94 -54.33 -16.33
CA ASP A 217 -25.44 -55.65 -16.76
C ASP A 217 -24.48 -55.54 -17.94
N GLY A 218 -24.65 -54.52 -18.79
CA GLY A 218 -23.74 -54.21 -19.90
C GLY A 218 -22.44 -53.50 -19.48
N MET A 219 -22.37 -52.93 -18.27
CA MET A 219 -21.23 -52.11 -17.84
C MET A 219 -20.12 -52.95 -17.21
N ARG A 220 -18.91 -52.81 -17.75
CA ARG A 220 -17.72 -53.51 -17.24
C ARG A 220 -17.09 -52.76 -16.06
N ALA A 221 -16.29 -53.46 -15.26
CA ALA A 221 -15.57 -52.89 -14.11
C ALA A 221 -14.80 -51.58 -14.40
N PRO A 222 -14.01 -51.44 -15.48
CA PRO A 222 -13.32 -50.18 -15.78
C PRO A 222 -14.27 -49.03 -16.15
N GLU A 223 -15.40 -49.33 -16.80
CA GLU A 223 -16.42 -48.34 -17.18
C GLU A 223 -17.18 -47.85 -15.94
N LEU A 224 -17.47 -48.76 -15.00
CA LEU A 224 -18.06 -48.42 -13.70
C LEU A 224 -17.14 -47.51 -12.88
N GLU A 225 -15.83 -47.82 -12.86
CA GLU A 225 -14.86 -47.01 -12.15
C GLU A 225 -14.71 -45.62 -12.78
N GLN A 226 -14.76 -45.55 -14.11
CA GLN A 226 -14.78 -44.29 -14.84
C GLN A 226 -16.05 -43.48 -14.55
N LEU A 227 -17.22 -44.12 -14.48
CA LEU A 227 -18.47 -43.48 -14.08
C LEU A 227 -18.38 -42.89 -12.67
N ARG A 228 -17.88 -43.65 -11.68
CA ARG A 228 -17.66 -43.17 -10.31
C ARG A 228 -16.76 -41.94 -10.29
N LEU A 229 -15.62 -42.01 -10.98
CA LEU A 229 -14.67 -40.89 -11.07
C LEU A 229 -15.31 -39.66 -11.71
N ASN A 230 -16.04 -39.84 -12.81
CA ASN A 230 -16.73 -38.74 -13.49
C ASN A 230 -17.81 -38.13 -12.61
N ALA A 231 -18.59 -38.94 -11.90
CA ALA A 231 -19.62 -38.48 -10.98
C ALA A 231 -19.03 -37.69 -9.80
N VAL A 232 -17.99 -38.20 -9.15
CA VAL A 232 -17.26 -37.53 -8.05
C VAL A 232 -16.66 -36.22 -8.52
N ASN A 233 -15.97 -36.21 -9.67
CA ASN A 233 -15.35 -35.00 -10.22
C ASN A 233 -16.39 -33.96 -10.65
N CYS A 234 -17.51 -34.39 -11.23
CA CYS A 234 -18.61 -33.49 -11.60
C CYS A 234 -19.24 -32.87 -10.35
N MET A 235 -19.49 -33.67 -9.31
CA MET A 235 -20.01 -33.18 -8.03
C MET A 235 -19.03 -32.23 -7.34
N ALA A 236 -17.72 -32.51 -7.36
CA ALA A 236 -16.70 -31.61 -6.82
C ALA A 236 -16.73 -30.23 -7.50
N VAL A 237 -16.83 -30.20 -8.84
CA VAL A 237 -16.98 -28.94 -9.59
C VAL A 237 -18.31 -28.24 -9.24
N TRP A 238 -19.39 -28.98 -9.08
CA TRP A 238 -20.69 -28.43 -8.65
C TRP A 238 -20.60 -27.76 -7.26
N LEU A 239 -20.00 -28.44 -6.28
CA LEU A 239 -19.83 -27.91 -4.91
C LEU A 239 -18.94 -26.66 -4.90
N ALA A 240 -17.89 -26.62 -5.71
CA ALA A 240 -17.06 -25.42 -5.86
C ALA A 240 -17.81 -24.26 -6.50
N ASP A 241 -18.52 -24.52 -7.61
CA ASP A 241 -19.06 -23.46 -8.48
C ASP A 241 -20.47 -22.97 -8.07
N VAL A 242 -21.25 -23.83 -7.42
CA VAL A 242 -22.63 -23.53 -7.00
C VAL A 242 -22.72 -23.29 -5.50
N LYS A 243 -22.04 -24.09 -4.66
CA LYS A 243 -21.99 -23.87 -3.20
C LYS A 243 -20.85 -22.95 -2.76
N SER A 244 -20.06 -22.42 -3.69
CA SER A 244 -18.91 -21.54 -3.42
C SER A 244 -17.93 -22.14 -2.39
N LEU A 245 -17.77 -23.47 -2.40
CA LEU A 245 -16.87 -24.15 -1.48
C LEU A 245 -15.42 -23.72 -1.78
N SER A 246 -14.67 -23.36 -0.74
CA SER A 246 -13.29 -22.92 -0.88
C SER A 246 -12.39 -24.07 -1.38
N VAL A 247 -11.30 -23.72 -2.07
CA VAL A 247 -10.34 -24.71 -2.57
C VAL A 247 -9.77 -25.59 -1.45
N PRO A 248 -9.42 -25.06 -0.25
CA PRO A 248 -8.99 -25.91 0.87
C PRO A 248 -10.08 -26.88 1.33
N ALA A 249 -11.31 -26.41 1.55
CA ALA A 249 -12.41 -27.26 2.02
C ALA A 249 -12.79 -28.35 1.00
N LEU A 250 -12.71 -28.05 -0.30
CA LEU A 250 -12.90 -29.04 -1.36
C LEU A 250 -11.77 -30.07 -1.38
N SER A 251 -10.51 -29.64 -1.22
CA SER A 251 -9.35 -30.51 -1.14
C SER A 251 -9.48 -31.48 0.04
N ASP A 252 -9.90 -31.00 1.21
CA ASP A 252 -10.13 -31.84 2.39
C ASP A 252 -11.26 -32.85 2.15
N ALA A 253 -12.35 -32.43 1.51
CA ALA A 253 -13.46 -33.31 1.18
C ALA A 253 -13.06 -34.43 0.20
N LEU A 254 -12.31 -34.09 -0.86
CA LEU A 254 -11.74 -35.06 -1.81
C LEU A 254 -10.71 -35.98 -1.14
N PHE A 255 -9.90 -35.43 -0.23
CA PHE A 255 -8.94 -36.19 0.56
C PHE A 255 -9.63 -37.28 1.37
N VAL A 256 -10.67 -36.93 2.13
CA VAL A 256 -11.42 -37.87 2.97
C VAL A 256 -12.21 -38.88 2.14
N ALA A 257 -12.86 -38.43 1.06
CA ALA A 257 -13.82 -39.24 0.31
C ALA A 257 -13.20 -40.20 -0.71
N LEU A 258 -12.14 -39.79 -1.40
CA LEU A 258 -11.61 -40.50 -2.58
C LEU A 258 -10.17 -40.95 -2.37
N TRP A 259 -9.34 -40.01 -1.95
CA TRP A 259 -7.88 -40.13 -1.95
C TRP A 259 -7.34 -40.96 -0.78
N ARG A 260 -7.80 -40.71 0.45
CA ARG A 260 -7.40 -41.48 1.64
C ARG A 260 -7.80 -42.95 1.57
N PRO A 261 -9.05 -43.33 1.19
CA PRO A 261 -9.43 -44.73 1.04
C PRO A 261 -8.59 -45.47 0.00
N ARG A 262 -8.38 -44.86 -1.17
CA ARG A 262 -7.52 -45.43 -2.22
C ARG A 262 -6.06 -45.54 -1.79
N ALA A 263 -5.56 -44.57 -1.02
CA ALA A 263 -4.21 -44.64 -0.48
C ALA A 263 -4.07 -45.78 0.56
N THR A 264 -5.09 -46.06 1.38
CA THR A 264 -5.04 -47.17 2.34
C THR A 264 -5.03 -48.55 1.68
N GLU A 265 -5.59 -48.68 0.48
CA GLU A 265 -5.56 -49.91 -0.32
C GLU A 265 -4.19 -50.17 -0.99
N LEU A 266 -3.33 -49.15 -1.05
CA LEU A 266 -2.01 -49.26 -1.66
C LEU A 266 -0.94 -49.57 -0.60
N GLU A 267 -0.15 -50.61 -0.83
CA GLU A 267 0.88 -51.08 0.12
C GLU A 267 2.09 -50.14 0.20
N HIS A 268 2.47 -49.48 -0.90
CA HIS A 268 3.69 -48.67 -0.99
C HIS A 268 3.43 -47.17 -0.84
N GLU A 269 4.23 -46.48 -0.03
CA GLU A 269 4.13 -45.03 0.19
C GLU A 269 4.28 -44.21 -1.10
N THR A 270 5.10 -44.68 -2.03
CA THR A 270 5.28 -44.08 -3.36
C THR A 270 4.04 -44.24 -4.23
N ALA A 271 3.36 -45.39 -4.16
CA ALA A 271 2.08 -45.61 -4.83
C ALA A 271 0.97 -44.75 -4.23
N ARG A 272 0.96 -44.57 -2.89
CA ARG A 272 0.06 -43.64 -2.20
C ARG A 272 0.28 -42.20 -2.68
N LEU A 273 1.52 -41.73 -2.71
CA LEU A 273 1.86 -40.40 -3.20
C LEU A 273 1.41 -40.18 -4.66
N ARG A 274 1.62 -41.17 -5.53
CA ARG A 274 1.14 -41.11 -6.93
C ARG A 274 -0.39 -41.06 -7.02
N ALA A 275 -1.09 -41.87 -6.24
CA ALA A 275 -2.56 -41.91 -6.23
C ALA A 275 -3.18 -40.61 -5.66
N LEU A 276 -2.46 -39.90 -4.79
CA LEU A 276 -2.88 -38.63 -4.21
C LEU A 276 -2.57 -37.42 -5.09
N THR A 277 -1.60 -37.53 -6.01
CA THR A 277 -1.09 -36.38 -6.78
C THR A 277 -1.28 -36.51 -8.29
N GLU A 278 -1.62 -37.69 -8.81
CA GLU A 278 -1.62 -38.03 -10.25
C GLU A 278 -0.26 -37.77 -10.94
N ILE A 279 0.82 -37.59 -10.17
CA ILE A 279 2.17 -37.33 -10.70
C ILE A 279 2.90 -38.66 -10.87
N GLU A 280 3.15 -39.06 -12.12
CA GLU A 280 3.84 -40.33 -12.43
C GLU A 280 5.33 -40.31 -12.01
N GLU A 281 5.99 -39.14 -12.15
CA GLU A 281 7.40 -38.92 -11.78
C GLU A 281 7.56 -38.17 -10.44
N LEU A 282 7.89 -38.94 -9.39
CA LEU A 282 8.09 -38.43 -8.02
C LEU A 282 9.38 -37.59 -7.88
N ALA A 283 10.35 -37.74 -8.78
CA ALA A 283 11.62 -37.01 -8.72
C ALA A 283 11.42 -35.48 -8.87
N GLY A 284 10.52 -35.07 -9.76
CA GLY A 284 10.16 -33.65 -9.94
C GLY A 284 9.45 -33.07 -8.71
N VAL A 285 8.66 -33.86 -8.00
CA VAL A 285 7.99 -33.44 -6.75
C VAL A 285 9.01 -33.20 -5.65
N GLY A 286 10.03 -34.05 -5.53
CA GLY A 286 11.14 -33.87 -4.58
C GLY A 286 11.85 -32.53 -4.79
N LEU A 287 12.20 -32.19 -6.03
CA LEU A 287 12.85 -30.93 -6.37
C LEU A 287 11.98 -29.71 -6.06
N VAL A 288 10.68 -29.78 -6.38
CA VAL A 288 9.73 -28.70 -6.08
C VAL A 288 9.53 -28.53 -4.57
N CYS A 289 9.45 -29.63 -3.81
CA CYS A 289 9.36 -29.58 -2.35
C CYS A 289 10.65 -29.03 -1.70
N GLU A 290 11.83 -29.37 -2.24
CA GLU A 290 13.10 -28.78 -1.80
C GLU A 290 13.16 -27.29 -2.11
N GLU A 291 12.72 -26.87 -3.29
CA GLU A 291 12.65 -25.46 -3.67
C GLU A 291 11.67 -24.68 -2.77
N TYR A 292 10.50 -25.24 -2.47
CA TYR A 292 9.57 -24.62 -1.51
C TYR A 292 10.16 -24.54 -0.10
N ARG A 293 10.90 -25.56 0.33
CA ARG A 293 11.60 -25.55 1.62
C ARG A 293 12.69 -24.48 1.65
N ARG A 294 13.46 -24.34 0.57
CA ARG A 294 14.47 -23.29 0.40
C ARG A 294 13.83 -21.90 0.45
N GLN A 295 12.75 -21.68 -0.31
CA GLN A 295 12.02 -20.42 -0.30
C GLN A 295 11.41 -20.10 1.07
N ALA A 296 10.91 -21.10 1.79
CA ALA A 296 10.40 -20.92 3.15
C ALA A 296 11.52 -20.50 4.12
N ALA A 297 12.69 -21.15 4.04
CA ALA A 297 13.85 -20.79 4.85
C ALA A 297 14.38 -19.38 4.54
N GLU A 298 14.44 -19.01 3.25
CA GLU A 298 14.83 -17.67 2.81
C GLU A 298 13.86 -16.61 3.35
N ARG A 299 12.55 -16.84 3.22
CA ARG A 299 11.54 -15.92 3.76
C ARG A 299 11.62 -15.79 5.28
N LEU A 300 11.88 -16.89 5.99
CA LEU A 300 12.09 -16.87 7.44
C LEU A 300 13.33 -16.01 7.79
N SER A 301 14.44 -16.21 7.08
CA SER A 301 15.67 -15.42 7.30
C SER A 301 15.45 -13.93 7.02
N GLN A 302 14.70 -13.58 5.98
CA GLN A 302 14.34 -12.20 5.66
C GLN A 302 13.45 -11.59 6.75
N ALA A 303 12.48 -12.35 7.27
CA ALA A 303 11.64 -11.91 8.37
C ALA A 303 12.44 -11.68 9.67
N GLU A 304 13.39 -12.56 9.98
CA GLU A 304 14.29 -12.38 11.12
C GLU A 304 15.16 -11.13 10.99
N MET A 305 15.73 -10.90 9.80
CA MET A 305 16.52 -9.69 9.51
C MET A 305 15.67 -8.43 9.64
N ALA A 306 14.48 -8.39 9.04
CA ALA A 306 13.56 -7.27 9.16
C ALA A 306 13.15 -7.01 10.62
N THR A 307 12.98 -8.07 11.43
CA THR A 307 12.65 -7.95 12.85
C THR A 307 13.81 -7.33 13.64
N ARG A 308 15.05 -7.74 13.37
CA ARG A 308 16.26 -7.17 13.99
C ARG A 308 16.45 -5.70 13.61
N GLU A 309 16.27 -5.36 12.34
CA GLU A 309 16.33 -3.97 11.86
C GLU A 309 15.25 -3.10 12.51
N ALA A 310 14.01 -3.61 12.61
CA ALA A 310 12.93 -2.91 13.30
C ALA A 310 13.24 -2.68 14.78
N ALA A 311 13.85 -3.66 15.48
CA ALA A 311 14.29 -3.49 16.86
C ALA A 311 15.38 -2.40 16.97
N ALA A 312 16.40 -2.44 16.11
CA ALA A 312 17.47 -1.44 16.11
C ALA A 312 16.96 -0.01 15.81
N LEU A 313 15.98 0.12 14.91
CA LEU A 313 15.34 1.41 14.63
C LEU A 313 14.51 1.91 15.82
N ARG A 314 13.78 1.03 16.53
CA ARG A 314 13.05 1.41 17.75
C ARG A 314 14.00 1.91 18.83
N ASP A 315 15.10 1.22 19.07
CA ASP A 315 16.12 1.66 20.04
C ASP A 315 16.70 3.02 19.65
N ARG A 316 16.93 3.26 18.35
CA ARG A 316 17.43 4.54 17.86
C ARG A 316 16.42 5.67 18.05
N VAL A 317 15.13 5.41 17.79
CA VAL A 317 14.05 6.37 18.02
C VAL A 317 13.97 6.72 19.50
N GLN A 318 13.96 5.74 20.41
CA GLN A 318 13.94 5.99 21.84
C GLN A 318 15.14 6.83 22.32
N ARG A 319 16.34 6.56 21.80
CA ARG A 319 17.53 7.39 22.13
C ARG A 319 17.38 8.82 21.63
N LEU A 320 16.85 9.02 20.42
CA LEU A 320 16.63 10.35 19.88
C LEU A 320 15.53 11.11 20.63
N GLU A 321 14.46 10.43 21.06
CA GLU A 321 13.41 11.00 21.91
C GLU A 321 13.97 11.42 23.27
N GLN A 322 14.81 10.60 23.89
CA GLN A 322 15.48 10.96 25.14
C GLN A 322 16.40 12.17 24.94
N GLN A 323 17.21 12.19 23.88
CA GLN A 323 18.09 13.33 23.56
C GLN A 323 17.29 14.61 23.32
N LEU A 324 16.14 14.52 22.68
CA LEU A 324 15.25 15.65 22.43
C LEU A 324 14.64 16.16 23.75
N SER A 325 14.22 15.27 24.63
CA SER A 325 13.70 15.62 25.96
C SER A 325 14.78 16.29 26.82
N ASP A 326 16.00 15.75 26.84
CA ASP A 326 17.13 16.32 27.58
C ASP A 326 17.47 17.72 27.02
N ALA A 327 17.53 17.86 25.69
CA ALA A 327 17.78 19.13 25.04
C ALA A 327 16.68 20.17 25.35
N GLN A 328 15.40 19.77 25.33
CA GLN A 328 14.29 20.65 25.72
C GLN A 328 14.44 21.12 27.17
N GLN A 329 14.75 20.21 28.10
CA GLN A 329 14.96 20.58 29.49
C GLN A 329 16.15 21.54 29.67
N THR A 330 17.24 21.34 28.91
CA THR A 330 18.38 22.29 28.93
C THR A 330 17.97 23.66 28.42
N VAL A 331 17.20 23.74 27.33
CA VAL A 331 16.71 25.01 26.79
C VAL A 331 15.80 25.71 27.78
N GLU A 332 14.85 25.00 28.38
CA GLU A 332 13.95 25.56 29.41
C GLU A 332 14.73 26.11 30.61
N SER A 333 15.74 25.37 31.09
CA SER A 333 16.58 25.82 32.20
C SER A 333 17.40 27.07 31.85
N GLN A 334 17.91 27.16 30.62
CA GLN A 334 18.65 28.33 30.15
C GLN A 334 17.75 29.55 29.97
N VAL A 335 16.53 29.36 29.44
CA VAL A 335 15.54 30.43 29.32
C VAL A 335 15.20 30.99 30.69
N ALA A 336 14.93 30.13 31.67
CA ALA A 336 14.66 30.55 33.05
C ALA A 336 15.85 31.31 33.67
N ALA A 337 17.09 30.88 33.42
CA ALA A 337 18.28 31.57 33.90
C ALA A 337 18.45 32.97 33.26
N ILE A 338 18.18 33.09 31.95
CA ILE A 338 18.22 34.38 31.24
C ILE A 338 17.12 35.33 31.76
N GLU A 339 15.92 34.82 32.03
CA GLU A 339 14.84 35.63 32.60
C GLU A 339 15.18 36.10 34.02
N ALA A 340 15.72 35.22 34.86
CA ALA A 340 16.19 35.59 36.19
C ALA A 340 17.29 36.64 36.13
N SER A 341 18.29 36.47 35.26
CA SER A 341 19.35 37.47 35.10
C SER A 341 18.78 38.79 34.59
N LYS A 342 17.85 38.78 33.63
CA LYS A 342 17.21 40.01 33.14
C LYS A 342 16.46 40.75 34.25
N ALA A 343 15.72 40.03 35.09
CA ALA A 343 14.99 40.62 36.22
C ALA A 343 15.94 41.23 37.27
N GLU A 344 17.06 40.55 37.55
CA GLU A 344 18.09 41.08 38.44
C GLU A 344 18.75 42.34 37.86
N HIS A 345 19.08 42.33 36.56
CA HIS A 345 19.66 43.49 35.89
C HIS A 345 18.68 44.67 35.83
N SER A 346 17.38 44.43 35.59
CA SER A 346 16.38 45.51 35.61
C SER A 346 16.21 46.10 37.01
N ALA A 347 16.17 45.26 38.04
CA ALA A 347 16.09 45.73 39.43
C ALA A 347 17.34 46.54 39.84
N ALA A 348 18.53 46.09 39.41
CA ALA A 348 19.78 46.81 39.65
C ALA A 348 19.80 48.18 38.93
N LEU A 349 19.31 48.24 37.69
CA LEU A 349 19.18 49.50 36.95
C LEU A 349 18.19 50.46 37.63
N GLU A 350 17.02 49.99 38.04
CA GLU A 350 16.03 50.79 38.76
C GLU A 350 16.59 51.36 40.08
N ALA A 351 17.27 50.52 40.86
CA ALA A 351 17.92 50.94 42.09
C ALA A 351 19.02 51.99 41.84
N LEU A 352 19.83 51.81 40.80
CA LEU A 352 20.86 52.78 40.42
C LEU A 352 20.23 54.10 39.97
N THR A 353 19.20 54.06 39.12
CA THR A 353 18.50 55.28 38.69
C THR A 353 17.90 56.02 39.87
N ALA A 354 17.24 55.32 40.80
CA ALA A 354 16.70 55.93 42.00
C ALA A 354 17.80 56.57 42.86
N SER A 355 18.94 55.90 43.07
CA SER A 355 20.08 56.48 43.79
C SER A 355 20.58 57.74 43.11
N THR A 356 20.81 57.70 41.80
CA THR A 356 21.30 58.88 41.05
C THR A 356 20.30 60.03 41.04
N GLU A 357 18.99 59.75 41.02
CA GLU A 357 17.95 60.77 41.13
C GLU A 357 17.93 61.42 42.52
N THR A 358 18.10 60.62 43.58
CA THR A 358 18.21 61.15 44.95
C THR A 358 19.47 61.99 45.14
N GLU A 359 20.62 61.53 44.64
CA GLU A 359 21.87 62.29 44.66
C GLU A 359 21.74 63.58 43.85
N ALA A 360 21.14 63.53 42.67
CA ALA A 360 20.90 64.72 41.85
C ALA A 360 19.94 65.70 42.54
N ALA A 361 18.94 65.23 43.28
CA ALA A 361 18.06 66.08 44.08
C ALA A 361 18.82 66.77 45.22
N HIS A 362 19.62 66.03 45.99
CA HIS A 362 20.46 66.58 47.05
C HIS A 362 21.44 67.64 46.51
N LEU A 363 22.13 67.37 45.41
CA LEU A 363 23.05 68.32 44.79
C LEU A 363 22.34 69.57 44.27
N ARG A 364 21.11 69.46 43.75
CA ARG A 364 20.30 70.63 43.34
C ARG A 364 19.91 71.47 44.54
N ASP A 365 19.47 70.85 45.63
CA ASP A 365 19.11 71.54 46.86
C ASP A 365 20.32 72.26 47.46
N ASP A 366 21.49 71.61 47.50
CA ASP A 366 22.74 72.21 47.96
C ASP A 366 23.15 73.43 47.11
N VAL A 367 23.02 73.34 45.79
CA VAL A 367 23.27 74.46 44.87
C VAL A 367 22.30 75.61 45.12
N GLU A 368 21.01 75.35 45.31
CA GLU A 368 20.01 76.40 45.62
C GLU A 368 20.22 77.03 47.00
N LEU A 369 20.65 76.25 48.00
CA LEU A 369 21.04 76.76 49.32
C LEU A 369 22.28 77.67 49.21
N LEU A 370 23.32 77.23 48.50
CA LEU A 370 24.51 78.04 48.24
C LEU A 370 24.16 79.32 47.49
N ARG A 371 23.35 79.22 46.43
CA ARG A 371 22.87 80.37 45.66
C ARG A 371 22.12 81.36 46.54
N THR A 372 21.20 80.88 47.37
CA THR A 372 20.42 81.72 48.29
C THR A 372 21.32 82.39 49.33
N ARG A 373 22.28 81.65 49.89
CA ARG A 373 23.27 82.17 50.86
C ARG A 373 24.11 83.29 50.23
N VAL A 374 24.66 83.04 49.05
CA VAL A 374 25.48 84.01 48.30
C VAL A 374 24.65 85.24 47.92
N LEU A 375 23.41 85.06 47.42
CA LEU A 375 22.53 86.17 47.06
C LEU A 375 22.18 87.05 48.26
N ARG A 376 21.81 86.45 49.41
CA ARG A 376 21.52 87.21 50.64
C ARG A 376 22.76 87.97 51.12
N ARG A 377 23.94 87.37 51.03
CA ARG A 377 25.20 88.00 51.41
C ARG A 377 25.53 89.18 50.51
N LEU A 378 25.50 88.97 49.18
CA LEU A 378 25.73 90.03 48.20
C LEU A 378 24.73 91.18 48.38
N LYS A 379 23.45 90.88 48.66
CA LYS A 379 22.45 91.92 48.94
C LYS A 379 22.81 92.74 50.19
N ALA A 380 23.15 92.08 51.30
CA ALA A 380 23.57 92.78 52.51
C ALA A 380 24.84 93.62 52.31
N ASP A 381 25.79 93.13 51.50
CA ASP A 381 27.01 93.84 51.15
C ASP A 381 26.70 95.07 50.25
N VAL A 382 25.76 94.94 49.31
CA VAL A 382 25.25 96.06 48.49
C VAL A 382 24.59 97.11 49.38
N ASP A 383 23.67 96.71 50.27
CA ASP A 383 22.97 97.64 51.18
C ASP A 383 23.98 98.42 52.07
N LEU A 384 25.04 97.76 52.56
CA LEU A 384 26.12 98.38 53.35
C LEU A 384 26.95 99.39 52.55
N LEU A 385 27.25 99.07 51.28
CA LEU A 385 27.96 99.99 50.37
C LEU A 385 27.08 101.16 49.97
N GLU A 386 25.78 100.96 49.73
CA GLU A 386 24.82 102.03 49.44
C GLU A 386 24.74 103.03 50.60
N LEU A 387 24.67 102.54 51.85
CA LEU A 387 24.75 103.37 53.06
C LEU A 387 26.07 104.17 53.14
N GLY A 388 27.20 103.54 52.81
CA GLY A 388 28.50 104.21 52.75
C GLY A 388 28.58 105.29 51.67
N LEU A 389 28.06 105.01 50.48
CA LEU A 389 27.98 105.96 49.36
C LEU A 389 27.05 107.13 49.67
N GLU A 390 25.91 106.88 50.32
CA GLU A 390 25.01 107.94 50.76
C GLU A 390 25.67 108.84 51.82
N ALA A 391 26.50 108.30 52.71
CA ALA A 391 27.29 109.08 53.67
C ALA A 391 28.33 109.99 53.01
N LEU A 392 28.82 109.65 51.82
CA LEU A 392 29.70 110.50 51.01
C LEU A 392 28.94 111.60 50.23
N ARG A 393 27.67 111.36 49.90
CA ARG A 393 26.81 112.31 49.15
C ARG A 393 26.22 113.43 50.02
N ARG A 394 26.41 113.37 51.34
CA ARG A 394 25.97 114.41 52.28
C ARG A 394 26.86 115.67 52.17
N PRO A 395 26.33 116.87 52.48
CA PRO A 395 27.05 118.14 52.34
C PRO A 395 28.34 118.22 53.18
N GLU A 396 28.44 117.45 54.26
CA GLU A 396 29.71 117.12 54.93
C GLU A 396 30.00 115.62 54.72
N PRO A 397 30.98 115.26 53.88
CA PRO A 397 31.23 113.88 53.53
C PRO A 397 31.85 113.11 54.70
N LYS A 398 31.18 112.03 55.13
CA LYS A 398 31.68 111.17 56.20
C LYS A 398 32.51 110.02 55.64
N VAL A 399 33.74 110.35 55.20
CA VAL A 399 34.67 109.40 54.56
C VAL A 399 34.95 108.16 55.43
N HIS A 400 35.06 108.34 56.75
CA HIS A 400 35.27 107.23 57.68
C HIS A 400 34.14 106.17 57.64
N VAL A 401 32.88 106.56 57.41
CA VAL A 401 31.75 105.62 57.31
C VAL A 401 31.85 104.75 56.05
N MET A 402 32.30 105.34 54.94
CA MET A 402 32.55 104.57 53.70
C MET A 402 33.73 103.62 53.85
N MET A 403 34.82 104.07 54.49
CA MET A 403 35.99 103.21 54.75
C MET A 403 35.61 102.01 55.61
N ASP A 404 34.90 102.25 56.72
CA ASP A 404 34.42 101.17 57.61
C ASP A 404 33.45 100.22 56.89
N SER A 405 32.53 100.74 56.07
CA SER A 405 31.62 99.92 55.26
C SER A 405 32.36 99.08 54.22
N ALA A 406 33.34 99.67 53.52
CA ALA A 406 34.13 98.98 52.49
C ALA A 406 35.04 97.90 53.10
N GLU A 407 35.67 98.17 54.25
CA GLU A 407 36.49 97.19 54.97
C GLU A 407 35.64 96.01 55.45
N ARG A 408 34.46 96.27 56.04
CA ARG A 408 33.54 95.21 56.47
C ARG A 408 33.06 94.34 55.31
N VAL A 409 32.76 94.93 54.16
CA VAL A 409 32.37 94.19 52.95
C VAL A 409 33.56 93.41 52.36
N ALA A 410 34.76 93.98 52.35
CA ALA A 410 35.95 93.27 51.87
C ALA A 410 36.29 92.04 52.74
N ASP A 411 36.23 92.18 54.07
CA ASP A 411 36.47 91.06 54.99
C ASP A 411 35.36 90.01 54.92
N ALA A 412 34.12 90.47 54.75
CA ALA A 412 32.96 89.63 54.50
C ALA A 412 33.11 88.77 53.24
N LEU A 413 33.49 89.38 52.11
CA LEU A 413 33.69 88.70 50.83
C LEU A 413 34.90 87.76 50.87
N ARG A 414 36.00 88.15 51.53
CA ARG A 414 37.16 87.26 51.73
C ARG A 414 36.79 86.01 52.54
N LYS A 415 35.94 86.16 53.55
CA LYS A 415 35.46 85.03 54.35
C LYS A 415 34.59 84.10 53.52
N GLU A 416 33.68 84.65 52.70
CA GLU A 416 32.82 83.81 51.84
C GLU A 416 33.61 83.14 50.71
N LEU A 417 34.62 83.81 50.16
CA LEU A 417 35.53 83.23 49.16
C LEU A 417 36.33 82.06 49.74
N LYS A 418 36.80 82.16 50.99
CA LYS A 418 37.40 81.02 51.71
C LYS A 418 36.41 79.89 51.95
N ASN A 419 35.16 80.21 52.31
CA ASN A 419 34.12 79.20 52.51
C ASN A 419 33.77 78.45 51.20
N LEU A 420 33.79 79.14 50.06
CA LEU A 420 33.56 78.53 48.74
C LEU A 420 34.76 77.72 48.22
N GLN A 421 35.99 78.13 48.57
CA GLN A 421 37.21 77.40 48.23
C GLN A 421 37.51 76.21 49.17
N GLY A 422 36.99 76.24 50.39
CA GLY A 422 37.15 75.20 51.40
C GLY A 422 36.21 74.01 51.27
N GLY A 423 35.40 73.94 50.20
CA GLY A 423 34.56 72.79 49.89
C GLY A 423 35.37 71.69 49.18
N ASN A 424 36.08 70.89 49.98
CA ASN A 424 36.31 69.47 49.72
C ASN A 424 35.56 68.70 50.80
#